data_AF-A0A6J0PAV5-F1
#
_entry.id   AF-A0A6J0PAV5-F1
#
_cell.length_a   1.000
_cell.length_b   1.000
_cell.length_c   1.000
_cell.angle_alpha   90.00
_cell.angle_beta   90.00
_cell.angle_gamma   90.00
#
_symmetry.space_group_name_H-M   'P 1'
#
loop_
_entity.id
_entity.type
_entity.pdbx_description
1 polymer ?
#
loop_
_entity_poly.entity_id
_entity_poly.type
_entity_poly.pdbx_seq_one_letter_code
_entity_poly.pdbx_strand_id
1 'polypeptide(L)'
;MFIMLYVIQYFVSPILVAHGFFPVLLSNLLFMVAISYYHYLNFIGYDVLPFLDKTTFFLYLIGLVIILSPLSILNGFNPTRYVMSLYFS
;
A
#
# COMPACT_ATOMS: atom_id res chain seq x y z
N MET A 1 4.00 7.65 -2.73
CA MET A 1 3.54 7.57 -1.33
C MET A 1 2.55 8.69 -1.00
N PHE A 2 2.95 9.97 -1.05
CA PHE A 2 2.12 11.06 -0.53
C PHE A 2 0.77 11.27 -1.25
N ILE A 3 0.75 11.39 -2.59
CA ILE A 3 -0.49 11.76 -3.30
C ILE A 3 -1.51 10.61 -3.30
N MET A 4 -1.09 9.41 -3.67
CA MET A 4 -2.02 8.27 -3.81
C MET A 4 -2.56 7.79 -2.45
N LEU A 5 -1.72 7.75 -1.42
CA LEU A 5 -2.10 7.22 -0.11
C LEU A 5 -2.73 8.28 0.79
N TYR A 6 -2.43 9.58 0.66
CA TYR A 6 -3.08 10.59 1.50
C TYR A 6 -4.24 11.31 0.80
N VAL A 7 -4.12 11.66 -0.47
CA VAL A 7 -5.19 12.42 -1.16
C VAL A 7 -6.37 11.50 -1.45
N ILE A 8 -6.13 10.35 -2.09
CA ILE A 8 -7.22 9.42 -2.42
C ILE A 8 -7.81 8.82 -1.13
N GLN A 9 -6.98 8.42 -0.17
CA GLN A 9 -7.49 7.92 1.12
C GLN A 9 -8.31 8.98 1.85
N TYR A 10 -7.97 10.26 1.78
CA TYR A 10 -8.78 11.32 2.40
C TYR A 10 -10.15 11.49 1.71
N PHE A 11 -10.20 11.49 0.38
CA PHE A 11 -11.47 11.60 -0.35
C PHE A 11 -12.38 10.37 -0.16
N VAL A 12 -11.78 9.17 -0.11
CA VAL A 12 -12.53 7.91 -0.03
C VAL A 12 -12.67 7.41 1.42
N SER A 13 -12.02 8.07 2.39
CA SER A 13 -12.08 7.84 3.85
C SER A 13 -13.47 7.48 4.39
N PRO A 14 -14.54 8.27 4.13
CA PRO A 14 -15.86 7.96 4.68
C PRO A 14 -16.41 6.61 4.20
N ILE A 15 -15.97 6.15 3.02
CA ILE A 15 -16.34 4.85 2.45
C ILE A 15 -15.40 3.75 2.96
N LEU A 16 -14.10 4.02 3.14
CA LEU A 16 -13.10 3.04 3.62
C LEU A 16 -13.21 2.73 5.12
N VAL A 17 -13.80 3.63 5.90
CA VAL A 17 -14.02 3.47 7.35
C VAL A 17 -15.35 2.78 7.66
N ALA A 18 -16.23 2.62 6.65
CA ALA A 18 -17.49 1.91 6.82
C ALA A 18 -17.28 0.43 7.19
N HIS A 19 -18.29 -0.18 7.80
CA HIS A 19 -18.24 -1.59 8.17
C HIS A 19 -18.70 -2.46 7.01
N GLY A 20 -17.89 -3.46 6.66
CA GLY A 20 -18.23 -4.43 5.63
C GLY A 20 -17.00 -5.02 4.95
N PHE A 21 -17.24 -5.97 4.06
CA PHE A 21 -16.18 -6.58 3.24
C PHE A 21 -15.62 -5.63 2.17
N PHE A 22 -16.49 -4.82 1.55
CA PHE A 22 -16.09 -3.89 0.48
C PHE A 22 -15.06 -2.84 0.95
N PRO A 23 -15.23 -2.16 2.11
CA PRO A 23 -14.22 -1.25 2.65
C PRO A 23 -12.88 -1.92 2.96
N VAL A 24 -12.91 -3.15 3.50
CA VAL A 24 -11.68 -3.93 3.78
C VAL A 24 -10.93 -4.26 2.48
N LEU A 25 -11.65 -4.75 1.46
CA LEU A 25 -11.05 -5.08 0.17
C LEU A 25 -10.47 -3.83 -0.50
N LEU A 26 -11.23 -2.73 -0.54
CA LEU A 26 -10.80 -1.49 -1.18
C LEU A 26 -9.59 -0.87 -0.47
N SER A 27 -9.59 -0.85 0.88
CA SER A 27 -8.45 -0.40 1.67
C SER A 27 -7.19 -1.24 1.40
N ASN A 28 -7.30 -2.57 1.42
CA ASN A 28 -6.14 -3.43 1.16
C ASN A 28 -5.60 -3.28 -0.26
N LEU A 29 -6.47 -3.16 -1.26
CA LEU A 29 -6.06 -2.91 -2.65
C LEU A 29 -5.37 -1.56 -2.82
N LEU A 30 -5.90 -0.51 -2.20
CA LEU A 30 -5.31 0.83 -2.24
C LEU A 30 -3.91 0.83 -1.62
N PHE A 31 -3.75 0.20 -0.45
CA PHE A 31 -2.45 0.05 0.20
C PHE A 31 -1.48 -0.79 -0.61
N MET A 32 -1.93 -1.92 -1.17
CA MET A 32 -1.14 -2.76 -2.07
C MET A 32 -0.60 -1.96 -3.25
N VAL A 33 -1.48 -1.29 -4.00
CA VAL A 33 -1.09 -0.49 -5.19
C VAL A 33 -0.16 0.65 -4.80
N ALA A 34 -0.44 1.37 -3.72
CA ALA A 34 0.37 2.51 -3.30
C ALA A 34 1.79 2.10 -2.86
N ILE A 35 1.93 0.97 -2.16
CA ILE A 35 3.23 0.43 -1.75
C ILE A 35 3.99 -0.10 -2.96
N SER A 36 3.34 -0.88 -3.84
CA SER A 36 3.97 -1.38 -5.07
C SER A 36 4.44 -0.24 -5.96
N TYR A 37 3.63 0.81 -6.13
CA TYR A 37 3.97 1.98 -6.92
C TYR A 37 5.16 2.76 -6.34
N TYR A 38 5.23 2.89 -5.01
CA TYR A 38 6.38 3.51 -4.35
C TYR A 38 7.68 2.72 -4.56
N HIS A 39 7.64 1.40 -4.43
CA HIS A 39 8.81 0.54 -4.65
C HIS A 39 9.23 0.54 -6.12
N TYR A 40 8.28 0.57 -7.05
CA TYR A 40 8.56 0.67 -8.48
C TYR A 40 9.23 2.00 -8.85
N LEU A 41 8.72 3.13 -8.35
CA LEU A 41 9.36 4.43 -8.59
C LEU A 41 10.77 4.50 -7.99
N ASN A 42 10.99 3.94 -6.79
CA ASN A 42 12.33 3.85 -6.21
C ASN A 42 13.24 2.97 -7.07
N PHE A 43 12.75 1.83 -7.55
CA PHE A 43 13.50 0.96 -8.46
C PHE A 43 13.97 1.73 -9.70
N ILE A 44 13.08 2.46 -10.38
CA ILE A 44 13.46 3.30 -11.54
C ILE A 44 14.51 4.33 -11.14
N GLY A 45 14.34 5.00 -9.99
CA GLY A 45 15.29 5.99 -9.51
C GLY A 45 16.69 5.42 -9.25
N TYR A 46 16.78 4.19 -8.73
CA TYR A 46 18.05 3.50 -8.49
C TYR A 46 18.64 2.87 -9.75
N ASP A 47 17.83 2.47 -10.72
CA ASP A 47 18.25 1.88 -12.00
C ASP A 47 19.11 2.86 -12.83
N VAL A 48 18.89 4.16 -12.67
CA VAL A 48 19.67 5.20 -13.35
C VAL A 48 21.08 5.37 -12.76
N LEU A 49 21.39 4.76 -11.61
CA LEU A 49 22.68 4.92 -10.94
C LEU A 49 23.62 3.76 -11.33
N PRO A 50 24.74 4.05 -12.05
CA PRO A 50 25.58 3.05 -12.71
C PRO A 50 26.44 2.18 -11.78
N PHE A 51 26.25 2.27 -10.46
CA PHE A 51 27.03 1.55 -9.44
C PHE A 51 26.24 0.45 -8.72
N LEU A 52 24.97 0.24 -9.06
CA LEU A 52 24.08 -0.70 -8.37
C LEU A 52 23.78 -1.93 -9.24
N ASP A 53 24.69 -2.91 -9.27
CA ASP A 53 24.60 -4.11 -10.12
C ASP A 53 23.43 -5.08 -9.78
N LYS A 54 22.76 -4.92 -8.64
CA LYS A 54 21.64 -5.77 -8.20
C LYS A 54 20.45 -4.98 -7.65
N THR A 55 19.76 -4.24 -8.51
CA THR A 55 18.48 -3.57 -8.19
C THR A 55 17.30 -4.54 -8.00
N THR A 56 17.47 -5.83 -8.30
CA THR A 56 16.41 -6.86 -8.17
C THR A 56 15.91 -7.09 -6.74
N PHE A 57 16.70 -6.71 -5.73
CA PHE A 57 16.27 -6.83 -4.33
C PHE A 57 15.05 -5.94 -4.01
N PHE A 58 14.92 -4.78 -4.68
CA PHE A 58 13.79 -3.87 -4.49
C PHE A 58 12.46 -4.45 -5.01
N LEU A 59 12.51 -5.35 -5.99
CA LEU A 59 11.33 -6.01 -6.54
C LEU A 59 10.78 -7.11 -5.61
N TYR A 60 11.62 -7.65 -4.71
CA TYR A 60 11.18 -8.65 -3.73
C TYR A 60 10.12 -8.09 -2.76
N LEU A 61 10.20 -6.80 -2.43
CA LEU A 61 9.20 -6.15 -1.59
C LEU A 61 7.82 -6.09 -2.26
N ILE A 62 7.77 -5.97 -3.59
CA ILE A 62 6.50 -6.00 -4.33
C ILE A 62 5.88 -7.40 -4.24
N GLY A 63 6.68 -8.46 -4.41
CA GLY A 63 6.21 -9.84 -4.24
C GLY A 63 5.67 -10.12 -2.84
N LEU A 64 6.37 -9.63 -1.81
CA LEU A 64 5.95 -9.74 -0.42
C LEU A 64 4.60 -9.05 -0.17
N VAL A 65 4.39 -7.85 -0.71
CA VAL A 65 3.12 -7.10 -0.59
C VAL A 65 1.98 -7.79 -1.32
N ILE A 66 2.24 -8.40 -2.48
CA ILE A 66 1.25 -9.19 -3.23
C ILE A 66 0.81 -10.42 -2.43
N ILE A 67 1.70 -11.06 -1.67
CA ILE A 67 1.36 -12.23 -0.84
C ILE A 67 0.65 -11.81 0.46
N LEU A 68 1.07 -10.72 1.09
CA LEU A 68 0.48 -10.23 2.34
C LEU A 68 -0.89 -9.59 2.17
N SER A 69 -1.18 -9.02 1.00
CA SER A 69 -2.47 -8.37 0.72
C SER A 69 -3.67 -9.34 0.78
N PRO A 70 -3.69 -10.52 0.12
CA PRO A 70 -4.80 -11.46 0.26
C PRO A 70 -4.90 -12.04 1.67
N LEU A 71 -3.77 -12.29 2.35
CA LEU A 71 -3.79 -12.72 3.76
C LEU A 71 -4.45 -11.68 4.67
N SER A 72 -4.18 -10.39 4.44
CA SER A 72 -4.78 -9.29 5.19
C SER A 72 -6.29 -9.15 4.90
N ILE A 73 -6.70 -9.38 3.65
CA ILE A 73 -8.12 -9.40 3.26
C ILE A 73 -8.86 -10.59 3.91
N LEU A 74 -8.25 -11.78 3.92
CA LEU A 74 -8.82 -12.99 4.54
C LEU A 74 -8.97 -12.84 6.05
N ASN A 75 -8.03 -12.16 6.71
CA ASN A 75 -8.11 -11.83 8.13
C ASN A 75 -9.10 -10.69 8.45
N GLY A 76 -9.70 -10.04 7.44
CA GLY A 76 -10.60 -8.91 7.64
C GLY A 76 -9.91 -7.63 8.12
N PHE A 77 -8.58 -7.54 8.00
CA PHE A 77 -7.81 -6.40 8.49
C PHE A 77 -8.01 -5.18 7.60
N ASN A 78 -8.41 -4.04 8.18
CA ASN A 78 -8.58 -2.78 7.47
C ASN A 78 -7.42 -1.81 7.81
N PRO A 79 -6.39 -1.70 6.96
CA PRO A 79 -5.22 -0.85 7.22
C PRO A 79 -5.59 0.64 7.37
N THR A 80 -6.54 1.13 6.59
CA THR A 80 -7.04 2.51 6.68
C THR A 80 -7.60 2.84 8.06
N ARG A 81 -8.34 1.90 8.66
CA ARG A 81 -8.93 2.08 9.98
C ARG A 81 -7.87 2.06 11.08
N TYR A 82 -6.88 1.18 10.96
CA TYR A 82 -5.74 1.11 11.88
C TYR A 82 -4.91 2.40 11.85
N VAL A 83 -4.58 2.88 10.65
CA VAL A 83 -3.83 4.13 10.46
C VAL A 83 -4.61 5.33 11.01
N MET A 84 -5.91 5.43 10.71
CA MET A 84 -6.76 6.50 11.25
C MET A 84 -6.83 6.47 12.78
N SER A 85 -6.92 5.28 13.39
CA SER A 85 -6.90 5.17 14.85
C SER A 85 -5.59 5.63 15.48
N LEU A 86 -4.44 5.47 14.80
CA LEU A 86 -3.16 5.97 15.31
C LEU A 86 -3.03 7.50 15.20
N TYR A 87 -3.59 8.10 14.15
CA TYR A 87 -3.52 9.56 13.95
C TYR A 87 -4.50 10.36 14.81
N PHE A 88 -5.66 9.78 15.15
CA PHE A 88 -6.73 10.44 15.90
C PHE A 88 -6.93 9.88 17.31
N SER A 89 -5.92 9.19 17.87
CA SER A 89 -5.91 8.75 19.27
C SER A 89 -5.38 9.80 20.22
#